data_AF-A0A1S3GV36-F1
#
_entry.id   AF-A0A1S3GV36-F1
#
_cell.length_a   1.000
_cell.length_b   1.000
_cell.length_c   1.000
_cell.angle_alpha   90.00
_cell.angle_beta   90.00
_cell.angle_gamma   90.00
#
_symmetry.space_group_name_H-M   'P 1'
#
loop_
_entity.id
_entity.type
_entity.pdbx_description
1 polymer ?
#
loop_
_entity_poly.entity_id
_entity_poly.type
_entity_poly.pdbx_seq_one_letter_code
_entity_poly.pdbx_strand_id
1 'polypeptide(L)'
;MLKLQFWLVQALVIFLTAESLGELLEPCGYISPESPVVQRGSNFTAVCVLKEKCMDYFHVNASYIVWKTNHFAVPKEQYAIVNRTASSVTFTNVGSLNVQLTCNILTYGQIEQNVYGINILSG
;
A
#
# COMPACT_ATOMS: atom_id res chain seq x y z
N MET A 1 43.81 6.85 29.46
CA MET A 1 43.59 7.13 28.03
C MET A 1 42.75 6.05 27.34
N LEU A 2 43.11 4.76 27.42
CA LEU A 2 42.41 3.68 26.72
C LEU A 2 40.90 3.57 27.06
N LYS A 3 40.51 3.69 28.34
CA LYS A 3 39.09 3.60 28.75
C LYS A 3 38.21 4.70 28.16
N LEU A 4 38.70 5.94 28.09
CA LEU A 4 37.95 7.07 27.54
C LEU A 4 37.67 6.89 26.05
N GLN A 5 38.63 6.30 25.34
CA GLN A 5 38.53 6.01 23.91
C GLN A 5 37.48 4.93 23.62
N PHE A 6 37.36 3.90 24.47
CA PHE A 6 36.29 2.90 24.37
C PHE A 6 34.89 3.50 24.58
N TRP A 7 34.72 4.39 25.57
CA TRP A 7 33.45 5.07 25.81
C TRP A 7 33.03 5.98 24.66
N LEU A 8 33.99 6.69 24.07
CA LEU A 8 33.74 7.55 22.90
C LEU A 8 33.31 6.73 21.68
N VAL A 9 33.95 5.58 21.43
CA VAL A 9 33.57 4.69 20.32
C VAL A 9 32.18 4.10 20.56
N GLN A 10 31.86 3.66 21.77
CA GLN A 10 30.51 3.17 22.09
C GLN A 10 29.44 4.25 21.92
N ALA A 11 29.69 5.47 22.40
CA ALA A 11 28.75 6.58 22.23
C ALA A 11 28.53 6.92 20.75
N LEU A 12 29.60 6.96 19.96
CA LEU A 12 29.52 7.22 18.52
C LEU A 12 28.72 6.14 17.78
N VAL A 13 28.94 4.86 18.11
CA VAL A 13 28.19 3.74 17.52
C VAL A 13 26.70 3.84 17.88
N ILE A 14 26.36 4.16 19.13
CA ILE A 14 24.96 4.32 19.55
C ILE A 14 24.29 5.47 18.77
N PHE A 15 24.96 6.62 18.65
CA PHE A 15 24.44 7.75 17.87
C PHE A 15 24.24 7.40 16.39
N LEU A 16 25.21 6.73 15.76
CA LEU A 16 25.11 6.30 14.36
C LEU A 16 23.99 5.28 14.12
N THR A 17 23.70 4.41 15.09
CA THR A 17 22.58 3.44 14.99
C THR A 17 21.22 4.02 15.37
N ALA A 18 21.17 5.11 16.14
CA ALA A 18 19.92 5.76 16.50
C ALA A 18 19.28 6.50 15.29
N GLU A 19 20.11 7.05 14.40
CA GLU A 19 19.63 7.73 13.19
C GLU A 19 19.10 6.75 12.13
N SER A 20 19.50 5.47 12.14
CA SER A 20 19.05 4.47 11.16
C SER A 20 17.75 3.73 11.53
N LEU A 21 17.21 3.95 12.74
CA LEU A 21 15.99 3.31 13.23
C LEU A 21 14.69 4.05 12.81
N GLY A 22 14.80 5.22 12.18
CA GLY A 22 13.69 6.17 12.03
C GLY A 22 13.05 6.29 10.65
N GLU A 23 13.63 5.74 9.57
CA GLU A 23 12.97 5.76 8.26
C GLU A 23 12.04 4.54 8.13
N LEU A 24 10.92 4.57 8.87
CA LEU A 24 9.77 3.74 8.51
C LEU A 24 9.38 4.16 7.10
N LEU A 25 9.60 3.26 6.13
CA LEU A 25 9.33 3.52 4.72
C LEU A 25 7.87 3.97 4.59
N GLU A 26 7.64 5.28 4.38
CA GLU A 26 6.29 5.80 4.25
C GLU A 26 5.61 5.08 3.08
N PRO A 27 4.42 4.47 3.29
CA PRO A 27 3.76 3.75 2.21
C PRO A 27 3.39 4.72 1.10
N CYS A 28 3.53 4.27 -0.15
CA CYS A 28 3.22 5.04 -1.37
C CYS A 28 1.75 5.50 -1.43
N GLY A 29 0.86 4.80 -0.74
CA GLY A 29 -0.56 5.08 -0.66
C GLY A 29 -1.22 4.22 0.42
N TYR A 30 -2.55 4.25 0.47
CA TYR A 30 -3.34 3.43 1.39
C TYR A 30 -4.64 3.01 0.72
N ILE A 31 -5.30 2.00 1.30
CA ILE A 31 -6.64 1.55 0.88
C ILE A 31 -7.63 1.90 1.98
N SER A 32 -8.77 2.48 1.61
CA SER A 32 -9.89 2.74 2.51
C SER A 32 -11.12 1.91 2.11
N PRO A 33 -11.80 1.26 3.07
CA PRO A 33 -11.40 1.08 4.48
C PRO A 33 -10.23 0.08 4.66
N GLU A 34 -9.41 0.25 5.71
CA GLU A 34 -8.20 -0.57 5.94
C GLU A 34 -8.46 -1.98 6.49
N SER A 35 -9.51 -2.17 7.27
CA SER A 35 -9.85 -3.47 7.89
C SER A 35 -11.35 -3.76 7.78
N PRO A 36 -11.87 -3.96 6.55
CA PRO A 36 -13.30 -4.18 6.34
C PRO A 36 -13.73 -5.57 6.80
N VAL A 37 -14.82 -5.59 7.56
CA VAL A 37 -15.66 -6.78 7.76
C VAL A 37 -16.98 -6.53 7.04
N VAL A 38 -17.25 -7.35 6.02
CA VAL A 38 -18.40 -7.17 5.13
C VAL A 38 -19.41 -8.29 5.32
N GLN A 39 -20.70 -7.95 5.24
CA GLN A 39 -21.74 -8.95 5.31
C GLN A 39 -21.67 -9.87 4.08
N ARG A 40 -21.77 -11.19 4.29
CA ARG A 40 -21.81 -12.13 3.16
C ARG A 40 -22.96 -11.78 2.19
N GLY A 41 -22.64 -11.73 0.90
CA GLY A 41 -23.57 -11.40 -0.18
C GLY A 41 -23.82 -9.90 -0.40
N SER A 42 -23.22 -9.04 0.43
CA SER A 42 -23.27 -7.59 0.24
C SER A 42 -22.27 -7.11 -0.83
N ASN A 43 -22.41 -5.84 -1.19
CA ASN A 43 -21.46 -5.15 -2.06
C ASN A 43 -20.40 -4.44 -1.21
N PHE A 44 -19.16 -4.49 -1.66
CA PHE A 44 -18.04 -3.83 -1.00
C PHE A 44 -17.29 -2.96 -1.99
N THR A 45 -17.03 -1.71 -1.62
CA THR A 45 -16.21 -0.77 -2.42
C THR A 45 -14.96 -0.43 -1.64
N ALA A 46 -13.81 -0.59 -2.28
CA ALA A 46 -12.52 -0.14 -1.75
C ALA A 46 -11.98 1.00 -2.60
N VAL A 47 -11.27 1.93 -1.97
CA VAL A 47 -10.63 3.08 -2.62
C VAL A 47 -9.14 3.05 -2.30
N CYS A 48 -8.29 3.06 -3.32
CA CYS A 48 -6.85 3.24 -3.17
C CYS A 48 -6.50 4.69 -3.45
N VAL A 49 -5.75 5.32 -2.54
CA VAL A 49 -5.31 6.71 -2.66
C VAL A 49 -3.78 6.74 -2.69
N LEU A 50 -3.21 7.27 -3.78
CA LEU A 50 -1.77 7.49 -3.92
C LEU A 50 -1.37 8.80 -3.23
N LYS A 51 -0.21 8.80 -2.57
CA LYS A 51 0.41 10.03 -2.08
C LYS A 51 1.11 10.77 -3.23
N GLU A 52 1.10 12.10 -3.17
CA GLU A 52 1.74 12.97 -4.17
C GLU A 52 3.22 12.61 -4.40
N LYS A 53 4.01 12.43 -3.32
CA LYS A 53 5.42 12.03 -3.41
C LYS A 53 5.63 10.76 -4.25
N CYS A 54 4.70 9.80 -4.17
CA CYS A 54 4.79 8.56 -4.94
C CYS A 54 4.44 8.79 -6.41
N MET A 55 3.40 9.58 -6.69
CA MET A 55 3.04 9.96 -8.05
C MET A 55 4.17 10.71 -8.75
N ASP A 56 4.82 11.64 -8.05
CA ASP A 56 5.94 12.41 -8.58
C ASP A 56 7.17 11.54 -8.84
N TYR A 57 7.50 10.63 -7.93
CA TYR A 57 8.66 9.75 -8.04
C TYR A 57 8.53 8.72 -9.18
N PHE A 58 7.35 8.12 -9.34
CA PHE A 58 7.11 7.11 -10.39
C PHE A 58 6.48 7.68 -11.67
N HIS A 59 6.17 8.97 -11.70
CA HIS A 59 5.45 9.64 -12.80
C HIS A 59 4.13 8.94 -13.16
N VAL A 60 3.35 8.57 -12.14
CA VAL A 60 2.06 7.88 -12.27
C VAL A 60 0.91 8.71 -11.68
N ASN A 61 -0.32 8.30 -11.97
CA ASN A 61 -1.54 8.81 -11.34
C ASN A 61 -2.56 7.65 -11.15
N ALA A 62 -3.78 7.94 -10.71
CA ALA A 62 -4.80 6.92 -10.48
C ALA A 62 -5.10 6.00 -11.68
N SER A 63 -4.90 6.46 -12.93
CA SER A 63 -5.10 5.64 -14.14
C SER A 63 -4.09 4.49 -14.28
N TYR A 64 -3.00 4.53 -13.53
CA TYR A 64 -1.95 3.51 -13.50
C TYR A 64 -2.17 2.47 -12.39
N ILE A 65 -3.22 2.63 -11.57
CA ILE A 65 -3.54 1.69 -10.51
C ILE A 65 -4.04 0.37 -11.10
N VAL A 66 -3.53 -0.73 -10.57
CA VAL A 66 -3.91 -2.10 -10.88
C VAL A 66 -4.34 -2.79 -9.59
N TRP A 67 -5.59 -3.24 -9.56
CA TRP A 67 -6.17 -3.98 -8.44
C TRP A 67 -5.96 -5.48 -8.61
N LYS A 68 -5.60 -6.17 -7.53
CA LYS A 68 -5.48 -7.64 -7.52
C LYS A 68 -6.17 -8.23 -6.31
N THR A 69 -6.83 -9.37 -6.50
CA THR A 69 -7.40 -10.20 -5.44
C THR A 69 -6.70 -11.55 -5.41
N ASN A 70 -6.11 -11.95 -4.29
CA ASN A 70 -5.36 -13.21 -4.15
C ASN A 70 -4.35 -13.43 -5.31
N HIS A 71 -3.62 -12.38 -5.69
CA HIS A 71 -2.68 -12.32 -6.82
C HIS A 71 -3.27 -12.33 -8.24
N PHE A 72 -4.59 -12.44 -8.40
CA PHE A 72 -5.26 -12.35 -9.70
C PHE A 72 -5.68 -10.90 -10.00
N ALA A 73 -5.48 -10.46 -11.24
CA ALA A 73 -5.88 -9.12 -11.67
C ALA A 73 -7.41 -8.99 -11.66
N VAL A 74 -7.90 -7.91 -11.05
CA VAL A 74 -9.32 -7.56 -11.12
C VAL A 74 -9.59 -6.95 -12.51
N PRO A 75 -10.69 -7.31 -13.20
CA PRO A 75 -11.03 -6.73 -14.50
C PRO A 75 -11.19 -5.21 -14.45
N LYS A 76 -10.67 -4.50 -15.47
CA LYS A 76 -10.66 -3.03 -15.51
C LYS A 76 -12.06 -2.41 -15.56
N GLU A 77 -13.05 -3.16 -16.00
CA GLU A 77 -14.46 -2.75 -16.07
C GLU A 77 -15.04 -2.51 -14.66
N GLN A 78 -14.43 -3.08 -13.63
CA GLN A 78 -14.85 -2.90 -12.23
C GLN A 78 -14.16 -1.71 -11.56
N TYR A 79 -13.27 -1.01 -12.28
CA TYR A 79 -12.51 0.10 -11.74
C TYR A 79 -13.27 1.39 -12.01
N ALA A 80 -13.20 2.31 -11.07
CA ALA A 80 -13.63 3.68 -11.29
C ALA A 80 -12.52 4.63 -10.82
N ILE A 81 -12.05 5.49 -11.73
CA ILE A 81 -11.14 6.58 -11.37
C ILE A 81 -11.96 7.64 -10.67
N VAL A 82 -11.77 7.79 -9.36
CA VAL A 82 -12.52 8.74 -8.52
C VAL A 82 -11.99 10.15 -8.75
N ASN A 83 -10.67 10.31 -8.80
CA ASN A 83 -9.98 11.56 -9.08
C ASN A 83 -8.53 11.27 -9.56
N ARG A 84 -7.68 12.30 -9.64
CA ARG A 84 -6.28 12.17 -10.06
C ARG A 84 -5.46 11.19 -9.21
N THR A 85 -5.74 11.08 -7.90
CA THR A 85 -4.93 10.32 -6.93
C THR A 85 -5.59 9.03 -6.50
N ALA A 86 -6.89 8.88 -6.74
CA ALA A 86 -7.69 7.79 -6.20
C ALA A 86 -8.43 6.99 -7.28
N SER A 87 -8.36 5.67 -7.14
CA SER A 87 -9.14 4.70 -7.90
C SER A 87 -9.93 3.83 -6.93
N SER A 88 -11.13 3.44 -7.32
CA SER A 88 -11.99 2.54 -6.55
C SER A 88 -12.32 1.27 -7.31
N VAL A 89 -12.58 0.20 -6.57
CA VAL A 89 -13.05 -1.09 -7.10
C VAL A 89 -14.27 -1.53 -6.29
N THR A 90 -15.30 -2.01 -6.98
CA THR A 90 -16.53 -2.50 -6.35
C THR A 90 -16.69 -3.99 -6.59
N PHE A 91 -16.73 -4.76 -5.50
CA PHE A 91 -17.04 -6.18 -5.51
C PHE A 91 -18.51 -6.38 -5.16
N THR A 92 -19.25 -7.07 -6.03
CA THR A 92 -20.65 -7.43 -5.79
C THR A 92 -20.76 -8.82 -5.21
N ASN A 93 -21.71 -9.06 -4.32
CA ASN A 93 -22.00 -10.39 -3.76
C ASN A 93 -20.76 -11.06 -3.14
N VAL A 94 -20.14 -10.42 -2.15
CA VAL A 94 -18.92 -10.93 -1.51
C VAL A 94 -19.23 -12.24 -0.75
N GLY A 95 -18.74 -13.37 -1.26
CA GLY A 95 -19.00 -14.70 -0.68
C GLY A 95 -17.82 -15.32 0.09
N SER A 96 -16.59 -14.96 -0.25
CA SER A 96 -15.37 -15.56 0.30
C SER A 96 -15.00 -14.98 1.67
N LEU A 97 -14.68 -15.87 2.62
CA LEU A 97 -14.40 -15.52 4.03
C LEU A 97 -13.17 -14.62 4.22
N ASN A 98 -12.16 -14.73 3.38
CA ASN A 98 -10.92 -13.95 3.46
C ASN A 98 -10.36 -13.73 2.06
N VAL A 99 -10.34 -12.48 1.59
CA VAL A 99 -9.80 -12.09 0.29
C VAL A 99 -8.71 -11.06 0.50
N GLN A 100 -7.50 -11.34 0.03
CA GLN A 100 -6.43 -10.36 0.02
C GLN A 100 -6.63 -9.41 -1.18
N LEU A 101 -6.88 -8.14 -0.91
CA LEU A 101 -6.96 -7.08 -1.90
C LEU A 101 -5.69 -6.26 -1.90
N THR A 102 -5.04 -6.10 -3.05
CA THR A 102 -3.88 -5.23 -3.19
C THR A 102 -4.10 -4.15 -4.23
N CYS A 103 -3.62 -2.95 -3.90
CA CYS A 103 -3.47 -1.85 -4.81
C CYS A 103 -2.01 -1.81 -5.27
N ASN A 104 -1.82 -1.80 -6.59
CA ASN A 104 -0.52 -1.77 -7.22
C ASN A 104 -0.50 -0.62 -8.23
N ILE A 105 0.68 -0.18 -8.65
CA ILE A 105 0.86 0.78 -9.76
C ILE A 105 1.68 0.14 -10.86
N LEU A 106 1.31 0.41 -12.11
CA LEU A 106 2.06 0.00 -13.28
C LEU A 106 3.07 1.08 -13.66
N THR A 107 4.34 0.87 -13.32
CA THR A 107 5.44 1.77 -13.64
C THR A 107 6.15 1.34 -14.93
N TYR A 108 6.67 2.30 -15.69
CA TYR A 108 7.35 2.05 -16.98
C TYR A 108 6.54 1.19 -17.97
N GLY A 109 5.21 1.20 -17.85
CA GLY A 109 4.28 0.44 -18.70
C GLY A 109 4.24 -1.07 -18.48
N GLN A 110 5.12 -1.64 -17.66
CA GLN A 110 5.25 -3.10 -17.51
C GLN A 110 5.54 -3.60 -16.09
N ILE A 111 6.01 -2.73 -15.19
CA ILE A 111 6.47 -3.15 -13.87
C ILE A 111 5.40 -2.82 -12.82
N GLU A 112 4.72 -3.86 -12.33
CA GLU A 112 3.80 -3.75 -11.20
C GLU A 112 4.58 -3.55 -9.89
N GLN A 113 4.30 -2.44 -9.20
CA GLN A 113 4.82 -2.15 -7.86
C GLN A 113 3.68 -2.19 -6.86
N ASN A 114 3.87 -2.89 -5.75
CA ASN A 114 2.87 -2.93 -4.69
C ASN A 114 2.83 -1.59 -3.94
N VAL A 115 1.64 -1.01 -3.81
CA VAL A 115 1.43 0.23 -3.07
C VAL A 115 0.98 -0.07 -1.65
N TYR A 116 -0.06 -0.89 -1.52
CA TYR A 116 -0.68 -1.25 -0.26
C TYR A 116 -1.55 -2.50 -0.42
N GLY A 117 -1.85 -3.18 0.68
CA GLY A 117 -2.72 -4.36 0.69
C GLY A 117 -3.52 -4.49 1.98
N ILE A 118 -4.73 -5.01 1.86
CA ILE A 118 -5.66 -5.26 2.98
C ILE A 118 -6.27 -6.66 2.84
N ASN A 119 -6.83 -7.17 3.94
CA ASN A 119 -7.66 -8.38 3.92
C ASN A 119 -9.12 -7.98 4.10
N ILE A 120 -9.97 -8.46 3.20
CA ILE A 120 -11.43 -8.33 3.31
C ILE A 120 -11.95 -9.58 3.99
N LEU A 121 -12.60 -9.41 5.12
CA LEU A 121 -13.23 -10.50 5.87
C LEU A 121 -14.73 -10.49 5.60
N SER A 122 -15.31 -11.63 5.21
CA SER A 122 -16.76 -11.77 5.12
C SER A 122 -17.30 -12.51 6.34
N GLY A 123 -18.26 -11.92 7.05
CA GLY A 123 -18.90 -12.46 8.26
C GLY A 123 -20.41 -12.44 8.19
#